data_AF-K5WV71-F1
#
_entry.id   AF-K5WV71-F1
#
_cell.length_a   1.000
_cell.length_b   1.000
_cell.length_c   1.000
_cell.angle_alpha   90.00
_cell.angle_beta   90.00
_cell.angle_gamma   90.00
#
_symmetry.space_group_name_H-M   'P 1'
#
loop_
_entity.id
_entity.type
_entity.pdbx_description
1 polymer ?
#
loop_
_entity_poly.entity_id
_entity_poly.type
_entity_poly.pdbx_seq_one_letter_code
_entity_poly.pdbx_strand_id
1 'polypeptide(L)'
;MKKCRQEERSARRHHRLKEARNFASKAQQHERHMRILNDRASEVIFAENNKDLTLRKIDLHGLRVKEAIKHTDRALKQARERGNSEIRIIVGKGLHSKDGNPKIKPAIQAFLEKHHFPVEVDPRNIGALNVRLDFAFSS
;
A
#
# COMPACT_ATOMS: atom_id res chain seq x y z
N MET A 1 21.47 -5.32 -2.33
CA MET A 1 20.90 -4.49 -1.23
C MET A 1 21.49 -4.78 0.15
N LYS A 2 21.44 -6.02 0.67
CA LYS A 2 22.00 -6.34 2.00
C LYS A 2 23.50 -6.05 2.09
N LYS A 3 24.24 -6.34 1.00
CA LYS A 3 25.69 -6.14 0.88
C LYS A 3 26.12 -4.67 1.07
N CYS A 4 25.58 -3.70 0.31
CA CYS A 4 25.96 -2.29 0.45
C CYS A 4 25.67 -1.69 1.83
N ARG A 5 24.56 -2.09 2.47
CA ARG A 5 24.24 -1.64 3.83
C ARG A 5 25.14 -2.28 4.89
N GLN A 6 25.56 -3.53 4.67
CA GLN A 6 26.52 -4.22 5.53
C GLN A 6 27.93 -3.60 5.39
N GLU A 7 28.34 -3.29 4.16
CA GLU A 7 29.60 -2.61 3.84
C GLU A 7 29.64 -1.18 4.40
N GLU A 8 28.55 -0.42 4.28
CA GLU A 8 28.42 0.90 4.92
C GLU A 8 28.61 0.80 6.45
N ARG A 9 27.92 -0.13 7.10
CA ARG A 9 28.02 -0.35 8.56
C ARG A 9 29.41 -0.79 8.99
N SER A 10 30.15 -1.51 8.14
CA SER A 10 31.54 -1.89 8.39
C SER A 10 32.48 -0.69 8.21
N ALA A 11 32.35 0.06 7.12
CA ALA A 11 33.17 1.25 6.85
C ALA A 11 33.00 2.33 7.94
N ARG A 12 31.79 2.54 8.44
CA ARG A 12 31.54 3.43 9.59
C ARG A 12 32.24 2.95 10.87
N ARG A 13 32.19 1.64 11.15
CA ARG A 13 32.87 1.02 12.31
C ARG A 13 34.40 1.16 12.23
N HIS A 14 34.97 1.19 11.04
CA HIS A 14 36.40 1.39 10.82
C HIS A 14 36.80 2.85 10.54
N HIS A 15 35.95 3.83 10.86
CA HIS A 15 36.19 5.27 10.62
C HIS A 15 36.51 5.65 9.16
N ARG A 16 36.16 4.80 8.19
CA ARG A 16 36.36 5.05 6.75
C ARG A 16 35.19 5.86 6.18
N LEU A 17 35.15 7.14 6.52
CA LEU A 17 34.02 8.03 6.22
C LEU A 17 33.72 8.17 4.72
N LYS A 18 34.75 8.23 3.86
CA LYS A 18 34.58 8.35 2.40
C LYS A 18 33.95 7.09 1.79
N GLU A 19 34.41 5.91 2.22
CA GLU A 19 33.85 4.62 1.78
C GLU A 19 32.41 4.46 2.28
N ALA A 20 32.14 4.79 3.55
CA ALA A 20 30.80 4.75 4.11
C ALA A 20 29.81 5.64 3.32
N ARG A 21 30.21 6.87 2.96
CA ARG A 21 29.39 7.78 2.13
C ARG A 21 29.12 7.20 0.75
N ASN A 22 30.12 6.59 0.11
CA ASN A 22 29.95 5.96 -1.20
C ASN A 22 28.99 4.76 -1.16
N PHE A 23 29.11 3.89 -0.15
CA PHE A 23 28.20 2.77 0.04
C PHE A 23 26.78 3.24 0.36
N ALA A 24 26.62 4.28 1.17
CA ALA A 24 25.33 4.91 1.46
C ALA A 24 24.66 5.46 0.18
N SER A 25 25.42 6.19 -0.64
CA SER A 25 24.93 6.74 -1.92
C SER A 25 24.46 5.63 -2.86
N LYS A 26 25.26 4.57 -3.04
CA LYS A 26 24.88 3.40 -3.86
C LYS A 26 23.63 2.71 -3.31
N ALA A 27 23.55 2.51 -1.99
CA ALA A 27 22.36 1.93 -1.36
C ALA A 27 21.11 2.78 -1.66
N GLN A 28 21.22 4.10 -1.53
CA GLN A 28 20.12 5.03 -1.82
C GLN A 28 19.71 4.98 -3.29
N GLN A 29 20.65 4.96 -4.24
CA GLN A 29 20.34 4.83 -5.67
C GLN A 29 19.57 3.54 -5.96
N HIS A 30 20.05 2.41 -5.43
CA HIS A 30 19.35 1.14 -5.61
C HIS A 30 17.96 1.14 -4.96
N GLU A 31 17.78 1.77 -3.79
CA GLU A 31 16.45 1.91 -3.18
C GLU A 31 15.51 2.72 -4.06
N ARG A 32 15.99 3.82 -4.67
CA ARG A 32 15.18 4.62 -5.61
C ARG A 32 14.75 3.78 -6.82
N HIS A 33 15.68 3.05 -7.46
CA HIS A 33 15.36 2.19 -8.59
C HIS A 33 14.35 1.10 -8.22
N MET A 34 14.56 0.43 -7.08
CA MET A 34 13.62 -0.57 -6.59
C MET A 34 12.24 0.05 -6.35
N ARG A 35 12.16 1.24 -5.77
CA ARG A 35 10.88 1.94 -5.56
C ARG A 35 10.17 2.17 -6.89
N ILE A 36 10.86 2.68 -7.91
CA ILE A 36 10.28 2.92 -9.24
C ILE A 36 9.76 1.62 -9.85
N LEU A 37 10.54 0.53 -9.78
CA LEU A 37 10.13 -0.76 -10.32
C LEU A 37 8.91 -1.33 -9.57
N ASN A 38 8.88 -1.20 -8.24
CA ASN A 38 7.73 -1.63 -7.45
C ASN A 38 6.50 -0.78 -7.74
N ASP A 39 6.65 0.54 -7.88
CA ASP A 39 5.55 1.43 -8.25
C ASP A 39 4.96 1.03 -9.61
N ARG A 40 5.80 0.76 -10.62
CA ARG A 40 5.33 0.29 -11.94
C ARG A 40 4.62 -1.06 -11.85
N ALA A 41 5.20 -2.01 -11.12
CA ALA A 41 4.59 -3.33 -10.93
C ALA A 41 3.24 -3.22 -10.21
N SER A 42 3.15 -2.35 -9.19
CA SER A 42 1.93 -2.08 -8.45
C SER A 42 0.82 -1.53 -9.35
N GLU A 43 1.11 -0.57 -10.22
CA GLU A 43 0.10 -0.03 -11.14
C GLU A 43 -0.38 -1.09 -12.14
N VAL A 44 0.51 -1.98 -12.63
CA VAL A 44 0.12 -3.10 -13.52
C VAL A 44 -0.78 -4.11 -12.80
N ILE A 45 -0.38 -4.55 -11.60
CA ILE A 45 -1.18 -5.50 -10.80
C ILE A 45 -2.55 -4.89 -10.46
N PHE A 46 -2.56 -3.63 -10.05
CA PHE A 46 -3.81 -2.93 -9.76
C PHE A 46 -4.70 -2.82 -11.00
N ALA A 47 -4.17 -2.39 -12.15
CA ALA A 47 -4.96 -2.30 -13.37
C ALA A 47 -5.55 -3.67 -13.76
N GLU A 48 -4.75 -4.74 -13.70
CA GLU A 48 -5.20 -6.08 -14.06
C GLU A 48 -6.28 -6.63 -13.12
N ASN A 49 -6.12 -6.44 -11.80
CA ASN A 49 -7.13 -6.87 -10.82
C ASN A 49 -8.45 -6.09 -10.93
N ASN A 50 -8.40 -4.86 -11.43
CA ASN A 50 -9.53 -3.93 -11.42
C ASN A 50 -10.20 -3.76 -12.79
N LYS A 51 -9.69 -4.41 -13.85
CA LYS A 51 -10.17 -4.25 -15.23
C LYS A 51 -11.67 -4.57 -15.42
N ASP A 52 -12.16 -5.56 -14.70
CA ASP A 52 -13.56 -6.06 -14.78
C ASP A 52 -14.40 -5.63 -13.57
N LEU A 53 -13.89 -4.74 -12.72
CA LEU A 53 -14.59 -4.30 -11.52
C LEU A 53 -15.45 -3.07 -11.79
N THR A 54 -16.56 -2.98 -11.06
CA THR A 54 -17.43 -1.79 -11.12
C THR A 54 -16.73 -0.59 -10.51
N LEU A 55 -17.15 0.62 -10.90
CA LEU A 55 -16.56 1.89 -10.41
C LEU A 55 -16.67 2.13 -8.89
N ARG A 56 -17.41 1.27 -8.17
CA ARG A 56 -17.58 1.30 -6.71
C ARG A 56 -16.79 0.20 -6.01
N LYS A 57 -15.91 -0.51 -6.71
CA LYS A 57 -15.16 -1.64 -6.18
C LYS A 57 -13.71 -1.57 -6.61
N ILE A 58 -12.81 -1.80 -5.66
CA ILE A 58 -11.38 -1.94 -5.94
C ILE A 58 -10.80 -3.22 -5.34
N ASP A 59 -9.77 -3.76 -5.98
CA ASP A 59 -9.00 -4.91 -5.50
C ASP A 59 -7.52 -4.56 -5.35
N LEU A 60 -7.01 -4.72 -4.12
CA LEU A 60 -5.65 -4.42 -3.68
C LEU A 60 -4.84 -5.70 -3.40
N HIS A 61 -5.36 -6.86 -3.75
CA HIS A 61 -4.69 -8.14 -3.59
C HIS A 61 -3.33 -8.15 -4.30
N GLY A 62 -2.33 -8.71 -3.62
CA GLY A 62 -0.98 -8.84 -4.17
C GLY A 62 -0.12 -7.57 -4.11
N LEU A 63 -0.69 -6.42 -3.72
CA LEU A 63 0.05 -5.18 -3.52
C LEU A 63 0.82 -5.18 -2.20
N ARG A 64 1.86 -4.36 -2.09
CA ARG A 64 2.50 -4.09 -0.80
C ARG A 64 1.69 -3.06 -0.01
N VAL A 65 1.85 -3.06 1.32
CA VAL A 65 1.11 -2.16 2.22
C VAL A 65 1.14 -0.69 1.79
N LYS A 66 2.32 -0.15 1.46
CA LYS A 66 2.46 1.26 1.04
C LYS A 66 1.75 1.54 -0.29
N GLU A 67 1.80 0.59 -1.22
CA GLU A 67 1.14 0.68 -2.52
C GLU A 67 -0.38 0.61 -2.37
N ALA A 68 -0.87 -0.33 -1.55
CA ALA A 68 -2.29 -0.48 -1.26
C ALA A 68 -2.88 0.81 -0.64
N ILE A 69 -2.20 1.43 0.33
CA ILE A 69 -2.63 2.70 0.93
C ILE A 69 -2.73 3.81 -0.14
N LYS A 70 -1.72 3.92 -1.01
CA LYS A 70 -1.70 4.92 -2.10
C LYS A 70 -2.89 4.74 -3.06
N HIS A 71 -3.19 3.50 -3.45
CA HIS A 71 -4.32 3.20 -4.32
C HIS A 71 -5.66 3.42 -3.63
N THR A 72 -5.79 3.07 -2.35
CA THR A 72 -6.98 3.37 -1.54
C THR A 72 -7.26 4.87 -1.47
N ASP A 73 -6.27 5.70 -1.14
CA ASP A 73 -6.43 7.16 -1.09
C ASP A 73 -6.90 7.72 -2.44
N ARG A 74 -6.29 7.26 -3.54
CA ARG A 74 -6.68 7.66 -4.90
C ARG A 74 -8.13 7.24 -5.21
N ALA A 75 -8.49 6.02 -4.89
CA ALA A 75 -9.82 5.48 -5.17
C ALA A 75 -10.93 6.16 -4.35
N LEU A 76 -10.66 6.47 -3.07
CA LEU A 76 -11.59 7.21 -2.22
C LEU A 76 -11.88 8.60 -2.78
N LYS A 77 -10.85 9.32 -3.23
CA LYS A 77 -10.98 10.64 -3.86
C LYS A 77 -11.82 10.56 -5.15
N GLN A 78 -11.46 9.64 -6.04
CA GLN A 78 -12.20 9.45 -7.29
C GLN A 78 -13.65 9.02 -7.06
N ALA A 79 -13.92 8.18 -6.07
CA ALA A 79 -15.28 7.77 -5.74
C ALA A 79 -16.11 8.94 -5.20
N ARG A 80 -15.53 9.80 -4.35
CA ARG A 80 -16.17 11.04 -3.90
C ARG A 80 -16.45 12.01 -5.04
N GLU A 81 -15.49 12.22 -5.93
CA GLU A 81 -15.65 13.08 -7.12
C GLU A 81 -16.78 12.59 -8.05
N ARG A 82 -17.01 11.27 -8.10
CA ARG A 82 -18.10 10.64 -8.86
C ARG A 82 -19.45 10.69 -8.13
N GLY A 83 -19.50 11.18 -6.88
CA GLY A 83 -20.71 11.16 -6.06
C GLY A 83 -21.11 9.77 -5.58
N ASN A 84 -20.17 8.83 -5.46
CA ASN A 84 -20.46 7.53 -4.88
C ASN A 84 -20.66 7.66 -3.36
N SER A 85 -21.68 6.99 -2.86
CA SER A 85 -21.98 6.92 -1.43
C SER A 85 -21.08 5.96 -0.66
N GLU A 86 -20.59 4.95 -1.35
CA GLU A 86 -19.78 3.89 -0.80
C GLU A 86 -18.77 3.38 -1.82
N ILE A 87 -17.70 2.79 -1.31
CA ILE A 87 -16.74 2.03 -2.10
C ILE A 87 -16.38 0.74 -1.37
N ARG A 88 -16.31 -0.35 -2.14
CA ARG A 88 -15.93 -1.67 -1.67
C ARG A 88 -14.46 -1.95 -1.97
N ILE A 89 -13.67 -2.23 -0.95
CA ILE A 89 -12.23 -2.49 -1.04
C ILE A 89 -11.95 -3.96 -0.74
N ILE A 90 -11.35 -4.68 -1.69
CA ILE A 90 -10.85 -6.04 -1.48
C ILE A 90 -9.36 -5.96 -1.14
N VAL A 91 -9.00 -6.41 0.06
CA VAL A 91 -7.61 -6.48 0.55
C VAL A 91 -7.02 -7.90 0.45
N GLY A 92 -7.84 -8.88 0.06
CA GLY A 92 -7.51 -10.30 0.04
C GLY A 92 -7.66 -10.98 1.42
N LYS A 93 -7.81 -12.31 1.41
CA LYS A 93 -8.08 -13.11 2.63
C LYS A 93 -6.84 -13.39 3.48
N GLY A 94 -5.64 -13.07 2.99
CA GLY A 94 -4.39 -13.32 3.72
C GLY A 94 -3.89 -14.76 3.75
N LEU A 95 -4.66 -15.72 3.21
CA LEU A 95 -4.41 -17.16 3.30
C LEU A 95 -3.04 -17.60 2.74
N HIS A 96 -2.44 -16.86 1.81
CA HIS A 96 -1.15 -17.19 1.17
C HIS A 96 -0.03 -16.17 1.44
N SER A 97 -0.14 -15.32 2.46
CA SER A 97 0.98 -14.43 2.78
C SER A 97 2.19 -15.27 3.23
N LYS A 98 3.36 -15.09 2.59
CA LYS A 98 4.59 -15.85 2.88
C LYS A 98 5.04 -15.82 4.36
N ASP A 99 4.51 -14.88 5.15
CA ASP A 99 4.79 -14.70 6.57
C ASP A 99 3.58 -15.04 7.49
N GLY A 100 2.49 -15.59 6.96
CA GLY A 100 1.27 -15.92 7.73
C GLY A 100 0.48 -14.72 8.27
N ASN A 101 0.99 -13.49 8.15
CA ASN A 101 0.36 -12.27 8.64
C ASN A 101 -0.19 -11.40 7.49
N PRO A 102 -1.52 -11.27 7.32
CA PRO A 102 -2.10 -10.32 6.37
C PRO A 102 -1.79 -8.88 6.81
N LYS A 103 -0.75 -8.27 6.23
CA LYS A 103 -0.32 -6.91 6.58
C LYS A 103 -1.18 -5.82 5.92
N ILE A 104 -1.88 -6.11 4.83
CA ILE A 104 -2.66 -5.12 4.07
C ILE A 104 -3.94 -4.74 4.82
N LYS A 105 -4.76 -5.73 5.23
CA LYS A 105 -6.02 -5.50 5.94
C LYS A 105 -5.88 -4.55 7.15
N PRO A 106 -5.02 -4.83 8.15
CA PRO A 106 -4.88 -3.94 9.31
C PRO A 106 -4.34 -2.55 8.93
N ALA A 107 -3.46 -2.47 7.93
CA ALA A 107 -2.94 -1.18 7.47
C ALA A 107 -4.00 -0.32 6.76
N ILE A 108 -4.88 -0.94 5.97
CA ILE A 108 -6.01 -0.24 5.33
C ILE A 108 -7.05 0.16 6.37
N GLN A 109 -7.36 -0.71 7.34
CA GLN A 109 -8.28 -0.36 8.44
C GLN A 109 -7.75 0.83 9.24
N ALA A 110 -6.48 0.79 9.66
CA ALA A 110 -5.85 1.90 10.39
C ALA A 110 -5.81 3.20 9.56
N PHE A 111 -5.60 3.10 8.24
CA PHE A 111 -5.68 4.25 7.34
C PHE A 111 -7.10 4.83 7.33
N LEU A 112 -8.12 4.01 7.12
CA LEU A 112 -9.52 4.46 7.04
C LEU A 112 -9.99 5.06 8.36
N GLU A 113 -9.64 4.43 9.49
CA GLU A 113 -9.93 4.92 10.85
C GLU A 113 -9.29 6.29 11.09
N LYS A 114 -8.00 6.45 10.76
CA LYS A 114 -7.29 7.73 10.88
C LYS A 114 -7.96 8.85 10.06
N HIS A 115 -8.58 8.50 8.95
CA HIS A 115 -9.27 9.43 8.06
C HIS A 115 -10.79 9.51 8.33
N HIS A 116 -11.28 8.90 9.43
CA HIS A 116 -12.68 8.92 9.88
C HIS A 116 -13.67 8.39 8.84
N PHE A 117 -13.24 7.45 8.01
CA PHE A 117 -14.16 6.71 7.13
C PHE A 117 -14.78 5.55 7.91
N PRO A 118 -16.11 5.43 8.01
CA PRO A 118 -16.71 4.22 8.56
C PRO A 118 -16.46 3.05 7.63
N VAL A 119 -16.12 1.93 8.25
CA VAL A 119 -15.81 0.69 7.56
C VAL A 119 -16.63 -0.43 8.15
N GLU A 120 -17.34 -1.13 7.30
CA GLU A 120 -17.99 -2.39 7.63
C GLU A 120 -17.24 -3.54 6.95
N VAL A 121 -16.87 -4.56 7.71
CA VAL A 121 -16.25 -5.77 7.16
C VAL A 121 -17.36 -6.69 6.67
N ASP A 122 -17.26 -7.18 5.44
CA ASP A 122 -18.24 -8.13 4.91
C ASP A 122 -18.13 -9.47 5.67
N PRO A 123 -19.20 -9.94 6.34
CA PRO A 123 -19.18 -11.19 7.11
C PRO A 123 -18.99 -12.44 6.23
N ARG A 124 -19.35 -12.39 4.94
CA ARG A 124 -19.17 -13.48 3.97
C ARG A 124 -17.79 -13.45 3.31
N ASN A 125 -17.13 -12.30 3.33
CA ASN A 125 -15.77 -12.15 2.81
C ASN A 125 -14.95 -11.24 3.73
N ILE A 126 -14.25 -11.86 4.68
CA ILE A 126 -13.39 -11.17 5.64
C ILE A 126 -12.28 -10.29 5.02
N GLY A 127 -11.99 -10.47 3.73
CA GLY A 127 -11.05 -9.66 2.95
C GLY A 127 -11.71 -8.51 2.18
N ALA A 128 -13.01 -8.25 2.37
CA ALA A 128 -13.72 -7.14 1.77
C ALA A 128 -14.17 -6.14 2.85
N LEU A 129 -13.92 -4.85 2.57
CA LEU A 129 -14.23 -3.72 3.42
C LEU A 129 -15.19 -2.80 2.66
N ASN A 130 -16.37 -2.54 3.20
CA ASN A 130 -17.31 -1.57 2.65
C ASN A 130 -17.08 -0.24 3.37
N VAL A 131 -16.71 0.79 2.61
CA VAL A 131 -16.34 2.09 3.14
C VAL A 131 -17.43 3.10 2.74
N ARG A 132 -18.05 3.74 3.74
CA ARG A 132 -19.01 4.81 3.49
C ARG A 132 -18.27 6.13 3.23
N LEU A 133 -18.68 6.82 2.17
CA LEU A 133 -18.13 8.11 1.74
C LEU A 133 -19.04 9.27 2.12
N ASP A 134 -20.32 8.98 2.38
CA ASP A 134 -21.36 9.89 2.84
C ASP A 134 -21.12 10.35 4.27
N PHE A 135 -20.30 11.39 4.43
CA PHE A 135 -20.45 12.28 5.56
C PHE A 135 -20.76 13.65 5.01
N ALA A 136 -22.06 13.92 4.92
CA ALA A 136 -22.52 15.28 5.08
C ALA A 136 -21.99 15.74 6.45
N PHE A 137 -21.16 16.79 6.45
CA PHE A 137 -21.01 17.58 7.67
C PHE A 137 -22.41 18.09 7.98
N SER A 138 -23.05 17.51 8.98
CA SER A 138 -24.15 18.17 9.68
C SER A 138 -23.55 19.41 10.33
N SER A 139 -23.58 20.52 9.59
CA SER A 139 -23.41 21.88 10.09
C SER A 139 -24.52 22.23 11.06
#